data_AF-R9KIW4-F1
#
_entry.id   AF-R9KIW4-F1
#
_cell.length_a   1.000
_cell.length_b   1.000
_cell.length_c   1.000
_cell.angle_alpha   90.00
_cell.angle_beta   90.00
_cell.angle_gamma   90.00
#
_symmetry.space_group_name_H-M   'P 1'
#
loop_
_entity.id
_entity.type
_entity.pdbx_description
1 polymer ?
#
loop_
_entity_poly.entity_id
_entity_poly.type
_entity_poly.pdbx_seq_one_letter_code
_entity_poly.pdbx_strand_id
1 'polypeptide(L)'
;MAEDVLGQVDGETGALDEKARKKAEKARKKEEKKQRKLEKKQAAGEGQEEDDEGGGSKIAVALATIAFIFIWLAILALIVKMDVGGFGSTVLRPILKDVPFVNKILPESAEEPVVDAQYPYATLEEAIERIKELELQLSDSQTQSKGTSDNVAQLEAEVARLKQFENEQSAFEEEKTNFYKEVVFNENAPDISEYKAYYESIDPANAEVLYKQVVQQQEADAEVEEYSKTYSEMKPKQAAAIMEAMQDNLKLVVKILQNMETDARSKILAAMDSEVAARITKMMEP
;
A
#
# COMPACT_ATOMS: atom_id res chain seq x y z
N MET A 1 5.71 26.60 40.90
CA MET A 1 5.43 26.46 42.34
C MET A 1 3.91 26.44 42.53
N ALA A 2 3.46 25.72 43.56
CA ALA A 2 2.12 25.14 43.77
C ALA A 2 0.99 26.09 44.19
N GLU A 3 -0.23 25.55 44.20
CA GLU A 3 -1.56 26.09 44.53
C GLU A 3 -1.75 26.60 45.98
N ASP A 4 -2.76 27.47 46.17
CA ASP A 4 -4.01 27.22 46.94
C ASP A 4 -4.45 28.33 47.93
N VAL A 5 -5.78 28.41 48.10
CA VAL A 5 -6.59 28.64 49.32
C VAL A 5 -7.73 29.70 49.23
N LEU A 6 -8.93 29.18 49.51
CA LEU A 6 -10.30 29.72 49.56
C LEU A 6 -10.79 30.07 50.99
N GLY A 7 -11.85 30.91 51.10
CA GLY A 7 -12.92 30.89 52.14
C GLY A 7 -12.68 31.68 53.44
N GLN A 8 -13.65 32.12 54.26
CA GLN A 8 -15.12 31.95 54.40
C GLN A 8 -15.59 32.86 55.59
N VAL A 9 -16.62 33.73 55.48
CA VAL A 9 -18.05 33.66 55.94
C VAL A 9 -18.29 33.36 57.44
N ASP A 10 -19.11 34.20 58.13
CA ASP A 10 -20.13 33.78 59.13
C ASP A 10 -21.00 34.97 59.63
N GLY A 11 -22.33 34.83 59.56
CA GLY A 11 -23.32 35.89 59.87
C GLY A 11 -24.78 35.41 59.83
N GLU A 12 -25.01 34.17 60.27
CA GLU A 12 -26.31 33.71 60.81
C GLU A 12 -26.50 34.36 62.20
N THR A 13 -27.68 34.60 62.75
CA THR A 13 -28.32 33.59 63.60
C THR A 13 -29.71 34.03 64.13
N GLY A 14 -30.10 35.31 64.06
CA GLY A 14 -31.38 35.79 64.62
C GLY A 14 -32.63 35.50 63.77
N ALA A 15 -32.48 35.37 62.46
CA ALA A 15 -33.61 35.22 61.52
C ALA A 15 -34.10 33.77 61.34
N LEU A 16 -33.42 32.79 61.93
CA LEU A 16 -33.69 31.36 61.71
C LEU A 16 -34.76 30.79 62.66
N ASP A 17 -34.90 31.32 63.88
CA ASP A 17 -35.83 30.76 64.89
C ASP A 17 -37.31 31.05 64.58
N GLU A 18 -37.62 32.25 64.09
CA GLU A 18 -39.01 32.63 63.76
C GLU A 18 -39.55 31.88 62.53
N LYS A 19 -38.68 31.61 61.54
CA LYS A 19 -39.03 30.82 60.36
C LYS A 19 -39.29 29.35 60.72
N ALA A 20 -38.52 28.79 61.64
CA ALA A 20 -38.71 27.41 62.11
C ALA A 20 -40.08 27.23 62.80
N ARG A 21 -40.48 28.18 63.66
CA ARG A 21 -41.77 28.15 64.36
C ARG A 21 -42.97 28.27 63.41
N LYS A 22 -42.91 29.18 62.43
CA LYS A 22 -43.95 29.32 61.39
C LYS A 22 -44.07 28.08 60.49
N LYS A 23 -42.98 27.35 60.26
CA LYS A 23 -42.98 26.10 59.47
C LYS A 23 -43.58 24.94 60.25
N ALA A 24 -43.29 24.84 61.55
CA ALA A 24 -43.86 23.82 62.43
C ALA A 24 -45.39 23.98 62.60
N GLU A 25 -45.88 25.21 62.76
CA GLU A 25 -47.33 25.46 62.90
C GLU A 25 -48.11 25.13 61.61
N LYS A 26 -47.54 25.45 60.44
CA LYS A 26 -48.12 25.08 59.14
C LYS A 26 -48.14 23.56 58.92
N ALA A 27 -47.12 22.85 59.41
CA ALA A 27 -47.07 21.39 59.32
C ALA A 27 -48.19 20.74 60.16
N ARG A 28 -48.36 21.17 61.42
CA ARG A 28 -49.42 20.65 62.30
C ARG A 28 -50.83 20.92 61.75
N LYS A 29 -51.10 22.13 61.23
CA LYS A 29 -52.39 22.44 60.57
C LYS A 29 -52.65 21.59 59.32
N LYS A 30 -51.61 21.18 58.60
CA LYS A 30 -51.74 20.33 57.39
C LYS A 30 -52.00 18.87 57.77
N GLU A 31 -51.42 18.42 58.87
CA GLU A 31 -51.61 17.08 59.42
C GLU A 31 -53.01 16.92 60.04
N GLU A 32 -53.47 17.90 60.80
CA GLU A 32 -54.83 17.93 61.37
C GLU A 32 -55.90 17.96 60.27
N LYS A 33 -55.68 18.69 59.16
CA LYS A 33 -56.58 18.67 58.00
C LYS A 33 -56.57 17.32 57.27
N LYS A 34 -55.45 16.59 57.26
CA LYS A 34 -55.37 15.25 56.69
C LYS A 34 -56.10 14.23 57.57
N GLN A 35 -55.93 14.32 58.89
CA GLN A 35 -56.62 13.45 59.84
C GLN A 35 -58.14 13.68 59.81
N ARG A 36 -58.61 14.93 59.83
CA ARG A 36 -60.04 15.24 59.66
C ARG A 36 -60.61 14.78 58.30
N LYS A 37 -59.81 14.76 57.24
CA LYS A 37 -60.22 14.21 55.92
C LYS A 37 -60.27 12.69 55.92
N LEU A 38 -59.36 12.02 56.64
CA LEU A 38 -59.39 10.57 56.81
C LEU A 38 -60.59 10.16 57.66
N GLU A 39 -60.85 10.83 58.78
CA GLU A 39 -62.03 10.60 59.62
C GLU A 39 -63.33 10.85 58.84
N LYS A 40 -63.42 11.90 58.02
CA LYS A 40 -64.58 12.10 57.13
C LYS A 40 -64.74 11.02 56.06
N LYS A 41 -63.65 10.43 55.58
CA LYS A 41 -63.72 9.31 54.62
C LYS A 41 -64.06 7.99 55.30
N GLN A 42 -63.67 7.78 56.55
CA GLN A 42 -64.00 6.60 57.35
C GLN A 42 -65.42 6.69 57.92
N ALA A 43 -65.89 7.88 58.33
CA ALA A 43 -67.26 8.12 58.79
C ALA A 43 -68.30 8.17 57.65
N ALA A 44 -67.87 8.37 56.40
CA ALA A 44 -68.72 8.18 55.23
C ALA A 44 -68.69 6.72 54.71
N GLY A 45 -67.91 5.85 55.37
CA GLY A 45 -67.76 4.44 55.01
C GLY A 45 -68.83 3.54 55.59
N GLU A 46 -69.36 3.83 56.78
CA GLU A 46 -70.38 2.97 57.42
C GLU A 46 -71.34 3.82 58.25
N GLY A 47 -72.60 3.86 57.80
CA GLY A 47 -73.68 4.62 58.40
C GLY A 47 -75.02 4.29 57.76
N GLN A 48 -75.49 3.09 58.07
CA GLN A 48 -76.90 2.69 58.23
C GLN A 48 -77.83 2.68 57.00
N GLU A 49 -78.19 1.45 56.63
CA GLU A 49 -79.56 0.96 56.41
C GLU A 49 -80.67 2.03 56.45
N GLU A 50 -81.44 2.12 55.37
CA GLU A 50 -82.82 1.62 55.42
C GLU A 50 -83.39 1.48 54.01
N ASP A 51 -84.09 0.36 53.85
CA ASP A 51 -84.98 -0.04 52.79
C ASP A 51 -85.77 1.12 52.16
N ASP A 52 -85.92 1.10 50.84
CA ASP A 52 -87.24 0.70 50.34
C ASP A 52 -87.21 0.25 48.88
N GLU A 53 -88.03 -0.76 48.62
CA GLU A 53 -88.24 -1.41 47.35
C GLU A 53 -88.73 -0.44 46.26
N GLY A 54 -88.11 -0.51 45.09
CA GLY A 54 -88.61 0.13 43.89
C GLY A 54 -88.17 -0.66 42.67
N GLY A 55 -89.01 -1.59 42.22
CA GLY A 55 -88.82 -2.46 41.05
C GLY A 55 -88.58 -1.76 39.69
N GLY A 56 -88.31 -0.44 39.66
CA GLY A 56 -87.87 0.31 38.48
C GLY A 56 -86.35 0.46 38.32
N SER A 57 -85.55 0.20 39.37
CA SER A 57 -84.10 0.48 39.36
C SER A 57 -83.30 -0.47 38.45
N LYS A 58 -83.66 -1.76 38.35
CA LYS A 58 -82.90 -2.72 37.53
C LYS A 58 -83.01 -2.45 36.02
N ILE A 59 -84.15 -1.97 35.54
CA ILE A 59 -84.35 -1.66 34.11
C ILE A 59 -83.67 -0.33 33.76
N ALA A 60 -83.77 0.69 34.61
CA ALA A 60 -83.06 1.94 34.41
C ALA A 60 -81.53 1.74 34.45
N VAL A 61 -81.03 0.92 35.37
CA VAL A 61 -79.61 0.54 35.45
C VAL A 61 -79.21 -0.30 34.24
N ALA A 62 -80.03 -1.24 33.78
CA ALA A 62 -79.74 -2.01 32.56
C ALA A 62 -79.71 -1.13 31.31
N LEU A 63 -80.65 -0.20 31.14
CA LEU A 63 -80.67 0.75 30.02
C LEU A 63 -79.49 1.73 30.07
N ALA A 64 -79.15 2.24 31.26
CA ALA A 64 -77.96 3.08 31.45
C ALA A 64 -76.67 2.30 31.16
N THR A 65 -76.61 1.02 31.53
CA THR A 65 -75.45 0.15 31.27
C THR A 65 -75.31 -0.15 29.78
N ILE A 66 -76.42 -0.44 29.09
CA ILE A 66 -76.44 -0.63 27.63
C ILE A 66 -76.03 0.67 26.92
N ALA A 67 -76.54 1.82 27.34
CA ALA A 67 -76.16 3.12 26.79
C ALA A 67 -74.65 3.40 27.01
N PHE A 68 -74.12 3.06 28.19
CA PHE A 68 -72.69 3.17 28.47
C PHE A 68 -71.85 2.27 27.54
N ILE A 69 -72.28 1.03 27.29
CA ILE A 69 -71.62 0.11 26.35
C ILE A 69 -71.62 0.69 24.93
N PHE A 70 -72.74 1.25 24.46
CA PHE A 70 -72.80 1.88 23.14
C PHE A 70 -71.87 3.09 23.02
N ILE A 71 -71.77 3.93 24.06
CA ILE A 71 -70.83 5.05 24.08
C ILE A 71 -69.39 4.53 24.03
N TRP A 72 -69.08 3.47 24.77
CA TRP A 72 -67.74 2.87 24.76
C TRP A 72 -67.38 2.27 23.40
N LEU A 73 -68.33 1.56 22.77
CA LEU A 73 -68.18 1.04 21.41
C LEU A 73 -68.03 2.16 20.37
N ALA A 74 -68.71 3.29 20.53
CA ALA A 74 -68.56 4.45 19.66
C ALA A 74 -67.17 5.08 19.77
N ILE A 75 -66.61 5.17 20.98
CA ILE A 75 -65.23 5.63 21.20
C ILE A 75 -64.23 4.65 20.58
N LEU A 76 -64.43 3.34 20.76
CA LEU A 76 -63.58 2.32 20.15
C LEU A 76 -63.64 2.38 18.62
N ALA A 77 -64.84 2.51 18.05
CA ALA A 77 -65.03 2.72 16.61
C ALA A 77 -64.29 3.94 16.08
N LEU A 78 -64.29 5.07 16.82
CA LEU A 78 -63.53 6.27 16.47
C LEU A 78 -62.02 6.03 16.52
N ILE A 79 -61.52 5.34 17.55
CA ILE A 79 -60.09 5.00 17.68
C ILE A 79 -59.62 4.13 16.50
N VAL A 80 -60.44 3.15 16.09
CA VAL A 80 -60.14 2.27 14.95
C VAL A 80 -60.22 3.04 13.64
N LYS A 81 -61.28 3.83 13.42
CA LYS A 81 -61.49 4.55 12.17
C LYS A 81 -60.50 5.70 11.97
N MET A 82 -60.08 6.39 13.04
CA MET A 82 -59.06 7.44 13.01
C MET A 82 -57.62 6.88 13.15
N ASP A 83 -57.48 5.57 13.23
CA ASP A 83 -56.20 4.85 13.37
C ASP A 83 -55.27 5.43 14.44
N VAL A 84 -55.81 5.71 15.64
CA VAL A 84 -55.05 6.34 16.74
C VAL A 84 -53.90 5.41 17.16
N GLY A 85 -52.67 5.81 16.81
CA GLY A 85 -51.45 5.05 17.11
C GLY A 85 -51.28 3.77 16.29
N GLY A 86 -51.96 3.62 15.14
CA GLY A 86 -51.85 2.44 14.27
C GLY A 86 -52.68 1.23 14.72
N PHE A 87 -53.58 1.40 15.71
CA PHE A 87 -54.35 0.30 16.27
C PHE A 87 -55.30 -0.36 15.26
N GLY A 88 -55.96 0.43 14.40
CA GLY A 88 -56.89 -0.07 13.40
C GLY A 88 -56.17 -0.80 12.27
N SER A 89 -55.07 -0.22 11.77
CA SER A 89 -54.29 -0.75 10.65
C SER A 89 -53.36 -1.92 11.02
N THR A 90 -52.75 -1.89 12.21
CA THR A 90 -51.70 -2.86 12.60
C THR A 90 -52.23 -4.04 13.40
N VAL A 91 -53.17 -3.81 14.33
CA VAL A 91 -53.63 -4.84 15.28
C VAL A 91 -54.93 -5.49 14.82
N LEU A 92 -55.91 -4.70 14.39
CA LEU A 92 -57.26 -5.22 14.08
C LEU A 92 -57.41 -5.68 12.64
N ARG A 93 -56.76 -5.03 11.68
CA ARG A 93 -56.89 -5.37 10.26
C ARG A 93 -56.54 -6.83 9.93
N PRO A 94 -55.46 -7.45 10.44
CA PRO A 94 -55.15 -8.85 10.12
C PRO A 94 -56.23 -9.83 10.57
N ILE A 95 -56.98 -9.48 11.62
CA ILE A 95 -57.98 -10.35 12.27
C ILE A 95 -59.38 -10.10 11.69
N LEU A 96 -59.73 -8.84 11.39
CA LEU A 96 -61.09 -8.43 11.05
C LEU A 96 -61.33 -8.11 9.57
N LYS A 97 -60.28 -8.12 8.71
CA LYS A 97 -60.41 -7.84 7.27
C LYS A 97 -61.36 -8.80 6.54
N ASP A 98 -61.44 -10.05 6.97
CA ASP A 98 -62.20 -11.12 6.32
C ASP A 98 -63.62 -11.27 6.89
N VAL A 99 -64.03 -10.39 7.82
CA VAL A 99 -65.36 -10.41 8.43
C VAL A 99 -66.30 -9.43 7.69
N PRO A 100 -67.38 -9.92 7.07
CA PRO A 100 -68.33 -9.06 6.36
C PRO A 100 -68.98 -8.04 7.32
N PHE A 101 -69.27 -6.84 6.80
CA PHE A 101 -69.76 -5.66 7.54
C PHE A 101 -68.76 -4.99 8.50
N VAL A 102 -67.95 -5.75 9.23
CA VAL A 102 -66.95 -5.20 10.19
C VAL A 102 -65.77 -4.54 9.47
N ASN A 103 -65.37 -5.05 8.30
CA ASN A 103 -64.30 -4.48 7.48
C ASN A 103 -64.51 -2.98 7.14
N LYS A 104 -65.75 -2.47 7.13
CA LYS A 104 -66.05 -1.05 6.85
C LYS A 104 -65.60 -0.07 7.94
N ILE A 105 -65.29 -0.55 9.15
CA ILE A 105 -64.84 0.28 10.26
C ILE A 105 -63.32 0.46 10.29
N LEU A 106 -62.60 -0.41 9.56
CA LEU A 106 -61.15 -0.32 9.42
C LEU A 106 -60.78 0.92 8.59
N PRO A 107 -59.63 1.56 8.88
CA PRO A 107 -59.15 2.70 8.11
C PRO A 107 -58.85 2.27 6.66
N GLU A 108 -59.13 3.16 5.70
CA GLU A 108 -58.84 2.93 4.28
C GLU A 108 -57.33 2.92 4.09
N SER A 109 -56.78 1.78 3.70
CA SER A 109 -55.35 1.64 3.42
C SER A 109 -55.10 1.96 1.97
N ALA A 110 -54.11 2.82 1.69
CA ALA A 110 -53.45 2.77 0.40
C ALA A 110 -52.95 1.34 0.18
N GLU A 111 -53.21 0.78 -1.00
CA GLU A 111 -52.64 -0.49 -1.42
C GLU A 111 -51.14 -0.29 -1.58
N GLU A 112 -50.37 -0.57 -0.53
CA GLU A 112 -48.92 -0.68 -0.68
C GLU A 112 -48.62 -2.01 -1.38
N PRO A 113 -47.90 -1.99 -2.52
CA PRO A 113 -47.53 -3.22 -3.20
C PRO A 113 -46.66 -4.05 -2.26
N VAL A 114 -47.06 -5.30 -2.05
CA VAL A 114 -46.31 -6.31 -1.33
C VAL A 114 -44.96 -6.52 -2.02
N VAL A 115 -43.92 -5.88 -1.48
CA VAL A 115 -42.52 -6.15 -1.85
C VAL A 115 -42.15 -7.46 -1.17
N ASP A 116 -42.06 -8.55 -1.93
CA ASP A 116 -41.50 -9.81 -1.44
C ASP A 116 -39.99 -9.61 -1.24
N ALA A 117 -39.56 -9.41 0.01
CA ALA A 117 -38.19 -9.09 0.39
C ALA A 117 -37.16 -10.20 0.07
N GLN A 118 -37.59 -11.28 -0.57
CA GLN A 118 -36.74 -12.42 -0.93
C GLN A 118 -36.04 -12.25 -2.30
N TYR A 119 -36.58 -11.43 -3.21
CA TYR A 119 -35.99 -11.20 -4.53
C TYR A 119 -35.98 -9.70 -4.89
N PRO A 120 -34.83 -9.15 -5.33
CA PRO A 120 -34.66 -7.71 -5.56
C PRO A 120 -35.31 -7.18 -6.84
N TYR A 121 -36.16 -7.96 -7.51
CA TYR A 121 -36.75 -7.61 -8.81
C TYR A 121 -38.28 -7.56 -8.67
N ALA A 122 -38.90 -6.51 -9.20
CA ALA A 122 -40.33 -6.30 -9.09
C ALA A 122 -41.14 -7.17 -10.09
N THR A 123 -40.51 -7.61 -11.18
CA THR A 123 -41.15 -8.42 -12.23
C THR A 123 -40.21 -9.49 -12.79
N LEU A 124 -40.79 -10.53 -13.38
CA LEU A 124 -40.02 -11.57 -14.09
C LEU A 124 -39.24 -11.00 -15.29
N GLU A 125 -39.82 -10.00 -15.97
CA GLU A 125 -39.21 -9.35 -17.13
C GLU A 125 -37.93 -8.59 -16.74
N GLU A 126 -37.95 -7.86 -15.63
CA GLU A 126 -36.78 -7.18 -15.07
C GLU A 126 -35.65 -8.16 -14.71
N ALA A 127 -36.00 -9.31 -14.12
CA ALA A 127 -35.01 -10.36 -13.82
C ALA A 127 -34.39 -10.96 -15.10
N ILE A 128 -35.19 -11.16 -16.15
CA ILE A 128 -34.71 -11.67 -17.44
C ILE A 128 -33.81 -10.64 -18.15
N GLU A 129 -34.17 -9.36 -18.14
CA GLU A 129 -33.33 -8.28 -18.68
C GLU A 129 -31.98 -8.23 -17.96
N ARG A 130 -31.99 -8.33 -16.63
CA ARG A 130 -30.76 -8.34 -15.84
C ARG A 130 -29.88 -9.55 -16.15
N ILE A 131 -30.47 -10.73 -16.35
CA ILE A 131 -29.72 -11.93 -16.76
C ILE A 131 -29.05 -11.71 -18.12
N LYS A 132 -29.77 -11.18 -19.11
CA LYS A 132 -29.21 -10.90 -20.45
C LYS A 132 -28.06 -9.89 -20.38
N GLU A 133 -28.19 -8.85 -19.57
CA GLU A 133 -27.13 -7.87 -19.35
C GLU A 133 -25.88 -8.51 -18.74
N LEU A 134 -26.06 -9.36 -17.72
CA LEU A 134 -24.96 -10.08 -17.07
C LEU A 134 -24.27 -11.08 -18.01
N GLU A 135 -25.02 -11.80 -18.84
CA GLU A 135 -24.46 -12.69 -19.87
C GLU A 135 -23.61 -11.92 -20.88
N LEU A 136 -24.05 -10.73 -21.27
CA LEU A 136 -23.31 -9.85 -22.18
C LEU A 136 -22.03 -9.32 -21.53
N GLN A 137 -22.10 -8.83 -20.29
CA GLN A 137 -20.92 -8.39 -19.54
C GLN A 137 -19.90 -9.52 -19.30
N LEU A 138 -20.37 -10.75 -19.04
CA LEU A 138 -19.52 -11.93 -18.93
C LEU A 138 -18.83 -12.26 -20.25
N SER A 139 -19.57 -12.20 -21.37
CA SER A 139 -19.02 -12.45 -22.70
C SER A 139 -17.95 -11.42 -23.07
N ASP A 140 -18.22 -10.14 -22.83
CA ASP A 140 -17.28 -9.04 -23.09
C ASP A 140 -16.03 -9.16 -22.21
N SER A 141 -16.20 -9.42 -20.90
CA SER A 141 -15.09 -9.60 -19.97
C SER A 141 -14.24 -10.83 -20.32
N GLN A 142 -14.88 -11.93 -20.74
CA GLN A 142 -14.16 -13.13 -21.18
C GLN A 142 -13.38 -12.88 -22.47
N THR A 143 -13.93 -12.10 -23.39
CA THR A 143 -13.26 -11.73 -24.65
C THR A 143 -12.07 -10.81 -24.39
N GLN A 144 -12.24 -9.82 -23.51
CA GLN A 144 -11.16 -8.91 -23.10
C GLN A 144 -10.04 -9.65 -22.34
N SER A 145 -10.40 -10.60 -21.47
CA SER A 145 -9.44 -11.44 -20.76
C SER A 145 -8.63 -12.33 -21.72
N LYS A 146 -9.29 -12.97 -22.69
CA LYS A 146 -8.61 -13.73 -23.76
C LYS A 146 -7.65 -12.86 -24.56
N GLY A 147 -8.11 -11.69 -25.03
CA GLY A 147 -7.25 -10.75 -25.75
C GLY A 147 -6.05 -10.28 -24.92
N THR A 148 -6.23 -10.05 -23.63
CA THR A 148 -5.12 -9.69 -22.71
C THR A 148 -4.14 -10.86 -22.56
N SER A 149 -4.64 -12.08 -22.38
CA SER A 149 -3.81 -13.30 -22.29
C SER A 149 -2.97 -13.51 -23.56
N ASP A 150 -3.56 -13.32 -24.73
CA ASP A 150 -2.86 -13.47 -26.01
C ASP A 150 -1.76 -12.40 -26.17
N ASN A 151 -2.02 -11.15 -25.75
CA ASN A 151 -1.00 -10.09 -25.76
C ASN A 151 0.14 -10.37 -24.78
N VAL A 152 -0.15 -10.88 -23.58
CA VAL A 152 0.89 -11.25 -22.61
C VAL A 152 1.78 -12.36 -23.18
N ALA A 153 1.18 -13.40 -23.78
CA ALA A 153 1.95 -14.48 -24.40
C ALA A 153 2.83 -13.98 -25.56
N GLN A 154 2.35 -13.05 -26.38
CA GLN A 154 3.14 -12.43 -27.45
C GLN A 154 4.29 -11.58 -26.90
N LEU A 155 4.04 -10.76 -25.87
CA LEU A 155 5.06 -9.93 -25.25
C LEU A 155 6.14 -10.78 -24.58
N GLU A 156 5.77 -11.86 -23.90
CA GLU A 156 6.74 -12.79 -23.30
C GLU A 156 7.61 -13.47 -24.37
N ALA A 157 7.03 -13.85 -25.51
CA ALA A 157 7.78 -14.40 -26.64
C ALA A 157 8.74 -13.37 -27.27
N GLU A 158 8.30 -12.11 -27.43
CA GLU A 158 9.14 -11.03 -27.94
C GLU A 158 10.31 -10.73 -26.97
N VAL A 159 10.04 -10.69 -25.66
CA VAL A 159 11.08 -10.50 -24.64
C VAL A 159 12.09 -11.66 -24.68
N ALA A 160 11.64 -12.91 -24.83
CA ALA A 160 12.53 -14.06 -24.95
C ALA A 160 13.43 -13.95 -26.20
N ARG A 161 12.84 -13.55 -27.33
CA ARG A 161 13.55 -13.31 -28.58
C ARG A 161 14.57 -12.17 -28.46
N LEU A 162 14.18 -11.03 -27.88
CA LEU A 162 15.06 -9.88 -27.69
C LEU A 162 16.24 -10.20 -26.78
N LYS A 163 16.00 -10.93 -25.67
CA LYS A 163 17.07 -11.40 -24.79
C LYS A 163 18.11 -12.27 -25.51
N GLN A 164 17.67 -13.09 -26.46
CA GLN A 164 18.60 -13.87 -27.27
C GLN A 164 19.49 -12.96 -28.12
N PHE A 165 18.91 -11.96 -28.80
CA PHE A 165 19.68 -10.98 -29.58
C PHE A 165 20.66 -10.17 -28.72
N GLU A 166 20.26 -9.72 -27.54
CA GLU A 166 21.14 -8.99 -26.62
C GLU A 166 22.34 -9.85 -26.18
N ASN A 167 22.11 -11.13 -25.89
CA ASN A 167 23.19 -12.07 -25.54
C ASN A 167 24.13 -12.34 -26.72
N GLU A 168 23.58 -12.55 -27.92
CA GLU A 168 24.36 -12.77 -29.15
C GLU A 168 25.18 -11.53 -29.53
N GLN A 169 24.61 -10.34 -29.37
CA GLN A 169 25.31 -9.08 -29.61
C GLN A 169 26.48 -8.91 -28.64
N SER A 170 26.25 -9.18 -27.35
CA SER A 170 27.30 -9.09 -26.32
C SER A 170 28.43 -10.08 -26.59
N ALA A 171 28.10 -11.32 -26.98
CA ALA A 171 29.08 -12.34 -27.34
C ALA A 171 29.88 -11.95 -28.61
N PHE A 172 29.21 -11.37 -29.61
CA PHE A 172 29.87 -10.90 -30.83
C PHE A 172 30.83 -9.73 -30.55
N GLU A 173 30.46 -8.79 -29.68
CA GLU A 173 31.34 -7.69 -29.27
C GLU A 173 32.58 -8.20 -28.51
N GLU A 174 32.41 -9.23 -27.67
CA GLU A 174 33.52 -9.90 -26.99
C GLU A 174 34.44 -10.63 -27.98
N GLU A 175 33.86 -11.41 -28.91
CA GLU A 175 34.62 -12.12 -29.94
C GLU A 175 35.39 -11.15 -30.84
N LYS A 176 34.75 -10.06 -31.27
CA LYS A 176 35.38 -8.98 -32.04
C LYS A 176 36.55 -8.36 -31.28
N THR A 177 36.38 -8.12 -29.98
CA THR A 177 37.44 -7.60 -29.12
C THR A 177 38.60 -8.58 -28.98
N ASN A 178 38.31 -9.87 -28.82
CA ASN A 178 39.33 -10.92 -28.71
C ASN A 178 40.07 -11.11 -30.03
N PHE A 179 39.37 -11.11 -31.16
CA PHE A 179 39.97 -11.13 -32.49
C PHE A 179 40.94 -9.96 -32.67
N TYR A 180 40.54 -8.74 -32.29
CA TYR A 180 41.42 -7.57 -32.35
C TYR A 180 42.65 -7.70 -31.47
N LYS A 181 42.53 -8.27 -30.27
CA LYS A 181 43.69 -8.58 -29.43
C LYS A 181 44.59 -9.62 -30.06
N GLU A 182 44.04 -10.71 -30.58
CA GLU A 182 44.82 -11.79 -31.17
C GLU A 182 45.57 -11.34 -32.43
N VAL A 183 44.91 -10.59 -33.31
CA VAL A 183 45.56 -10.04 -34.50
C VAL A 183 46.73 -9.11 -34.13
N VAL A 184 46.61 -8.32 -33.06
CA VAL A 184 47.63 -7.34 -32.67
C VAL A 184 48.76 -7.93 -31.82
N PHE A 185 48.45 -8.87 -30.92
CA PHE A 185 49.38 -9.32 -29.87
C PHE A 185 49.85 -10.77 -30.03
N ASN A 186 49.49 -11.46 -31.11
CA ASN A 186 50.03 -12.80 -31.38
C ASN A 186 51.50 -12.71 -31.84
N GLU A 187 52.29 -13.75 -31.56
CA GLU A 187 53.72 -13.85 -31.84
C GLU A 187 54.07 -13.81 -33.35
N ASN A 188 53.08 -13.98 -34.24
CA ASN A 188 53.24 -13.90 -35.70
C ASN A 188 52.56 -12.67 -36.32
N ALA A 189 52.20 -11.67 -35.52
CA ALA A 189 51.53 -10.46 -35.99
C ALA A 189 52.45 -9.61 -36.90
N PRO A 190 51.95 -9.01 -38.01
CA PRO A 190 52.64 -7.97 -38.78
C PRO A 190 53.25 -6.84 -37.92
N ASP A 191 54.13 -6.02 -38.52
CA ASP A 191 54.78 -4.94 -37.79
C ASP A 191 53.75 -3.95 -37.19
N ILE A 192 54.05 -3.48 -35.97
CA ILE A 192 53.21 -2.56 -35.17
C ILE A 192 52.75 -1.33 -35.99
N SER A 193 53.55 -0.88 -36.95
CA SER A 193 53.24 0.26 -37.84
C SER A 193 52.04 0.02 -38.77
N GLU A 194 51.84 -1.20 -39.28
CA GLU A 194 50.70 -1.53 -40.15
C GLU A 194 49.37 -1.54 -39.38
N TYR A 195 49.42 -1.90 -38.10
CA TYR A 195 48.24 -1.92 -37.23
C TYR A 195 47.75 -0.53 -36.88
N LYS A 196 48.66 0.42 -36.64
CA LYS A 196 48.30 1.83 -36.43
C LYS A 196 47.44 2.36 -37.58
N ALA A 197 47.85 2.09 -38.82
CA ALA A 197 47.14 2.51 -40.01
C ALA A 197 45.75 1.83 -40.15
N TYR A 198 45.62 0.55 -39.74
CA TYR A 198 44.34 -0.14 -39.73
C TYR A 198 43.36 0.46 -38.69
N TYR A 199 43.81 0.73 -37.47
CA TYR A 199 42.93 1.31 -36.42
C TYR A 199 42.49 2.74 -36.71
N GLU A 200 43.32 3.54 -37.38
CA GLU A 200 42.92 4.85 -37.90
C GLU A 200 41.79 4.76 -38.95
N SER A 201 41.52 3.56 -39.49
CA SER A 201 40.51 3.31 -40.52
C SER A 201 39.20 2.65 -40.04
N ILE A 202 39.06 2.30 -38.75
CA ILE A 202 37.89 1.60 -38.18
C ILE A 202 37.22 2.35 -37.01
N ASP A 203 36.02 1.89 -36.60
CA ASP A 203 35.16 2.51 -35.59
C ASP A 203 35.89 2.73 -34.23
N PRO A 204 35.97 3.99 -33.75
CA PRO A 204 36.85 4.40 -32.65
C PRO A 204 36.52 3.81 -31.27
N ALA A 205 35.28 3.37 -31.02
CA ALA A 205 34.86 3.00 -29.67
C ALA A 205 35.64 1.81 -29.06
N ASN A 206 35.98 0.81 -29.87
CA ASN A 206 36.79 -0.35 -29.42
C ASN A 206 38.28 -0.20 -29.77
N ALA A 207 38.60 0.64 -30.77
CA ALA A 207 39.96 0.90 -31.22
C ALA A 207 40.79 1.69 -30.20
N GLU A 208 40.16 2.57 -29.41
CA GLU A 208 40.88 3.53 -28.56
C GLU A 208 41.80 2.87 -27.52
N VAL A 209 41.33 1.82 -26.83
CA VAL A 209 42.11 1.14 -25.78
C VAL A 209 43.31 0.40 -26.39
N LEU A 210 43.08 -0.31 -27.48
CA LEU A 210 44.12 -1.05 -28.19
C LEU A 210 45.13 -0.09 -28.83
N TYR A 211 44.66 1.00 -29.45
CA TYR A 211 45.51 2.04 -30.02
C TYR A 211 46.41 2.68 -28.96
N LYS A 212 45.86 3.06 -27.80
CA LYS A 212 46.67 3.60 -26.69
C LYS A 212 47.76 2.63 -26.24
N GLN A 213 47.44 1.34 -26.12
CA GLN A 213 48.40 0.33 -25.71
C GLN A 213 49.49 0.14 -26.78
N VAL A 214 49.13 0.12 -28.05
CA VAL A 214 50.07 -0.02 -29.18
C VAL A 214 51.01 1.18 -29.27
N VAL A 215 50.47 2.41 -29.18
CA VAL A 215 51.30 3.63 -29.19
C VAL A 215 52.25 3.65 -27.99
N GLN A 216 51.78 3.31 -26.79
CA GLN A 216 52.64 3.23 -25.61
C GLN A 216 53.75 2.18 -25.76
N GLN A 217 53.44 1.03 -26.37
CA GLN A 217 54.44 0.01 -26.62
C GLN A 217 55.45 0.45 -27.69
N GLN A 218 54.99 1.09 -28.76
CA GLN A 218 55.87 1.65 -29.79
C GLN A 218 56.81 2.73 -29.22
N GLU A 219 56.30 3.61 -28.36
CA GLU A 219 57.12 4.61 -27.67
C GLU A 219 58.14 3.95 -26.73
N ALA A 220 57.73 2.93 -25.97
CA ALA A 220 58.62 2.20 -25.09
C ALA A 220 59.72 1.43 -25.84
N ASP A 221 59.38 0.81 -26.98
CA ASP A 221 60.33 0.08 -27.81
C ASP A 221 61.31 1.04 -28.51
N ALA A 222 60.82 2.19 -28.99
CA ALA A 222 61.68 3.26 -29.53
C ALA A 222 62.64 3.83 -28.48
N GLU A 223 62.19 4.03 -27.24
CA GLU A 223 63.03 4.50 -26.14
C GLU A 223 64.11 3.46 -25.78
N VAL A 224 63.76 2.16 -25.77
CA VAL A 224 64.72 1.06 -25.57
C VAL A 224 65.74 0.99 -26.71
N GLU A 225 65.33 1.22 -27.97
CA GLU A 225 66.23 1.30 -29.11
C GLU A 225 67.21 2.48 -28.99
N GLU A 226 66.72 3.66 -28.57
CA GLU A 226 67.55 4.84 -28.33
C GLU A 226 68.57 4.61 -27.21
N TYR A 227 68.16 3.97 -26.10
CA TYR A 227 69.07 3.58 -25.03
C TYR A 227 70.11 2.56 -25.53
N SER A 228 69.68 1.52 -26.26
CA SER A 228 70.58 0.53 -26.86
C SER A 228 71.66 1.20 -27.71
N LYS A 229 71.27 2.13 -28.58
CA LYS A 229 72.22 2.89 -29.40
C LYS A 229 73.18 3.73 -28.55
N THR A 230 72.64 4.49 -27.60
CA THR A 230 73.41 5.37 -26.70
C THR A 230 74.49 4.59 -25.94
N TYR A 231 74.13 3.44 -25.37
CA TYR A 231 75.08 2.61 -24.62
C TYR A 231 76.02 1.82 -25.54
N SER A 232 75.63 1.52 -26.78
CA SER A 232 76.50 0.85 -27.77
C SER A 232 77.64 1.75 -28.23
N GLU A 233 77.38 3.05 -28.33
CA GLU A 233 78.36 4.07 -28.68
C GLU A 233 79.27 4.46 -27.51
N MET A 234 78.90 4.10 -26.27
CA MET A 234 79.66 4.38 -25.06
C MET A 234 80.82 3.38 -24.89
N LYS A 235 81.89 3.80 -24.17
CA LYS A 235 82.96 2.86 -23.80
C LYS A 235 82.39 1.73 -22.94
N PRO A 236 82.74 0.45 -23.20
CA PRO A 236 82.12 -0.70 -22.53
C PRO A 236 82.17 -0.63 -20.99
N LYS A 237 83.28 -0.21 -20.41
CA LYS A 237 83.42 -0.06 -18.94
C LYS A 237 82.52 1.02 -18.35
N GLN A 238 82.22 2.09 -19.11
CA GLN A 238 81.35 3.17 -18.64
C GLN A 238 79.87 2.73 -18.73
N ALA A 239 79.50 2.08 -19.82
CA ALA A 239 78.15 1.51 -19.97
C ALA A 239 77.88 0.44 -18.90
N ALA A 240 78.85 -0.47 -18.67
CA ALA A 240 78.76 -1.49 -17.63
C ALA A 240 78.52 -0.89 -16.23
N ALA A 241 79.32 0.11 -15.84
CA ALA A 241 79.18 0.77 -14.53
C ALA A 241 77.82 1.47 -14.36
N ILE A 242 77.29 2.10 -15.43
CA ILE A 242 75.97 2.74 -15.39
C ILE A 242 74.86 1.69 -15.28
N MET A 243 74.94 0.61 -16.07
CA MET A 243 73.98 -0.50 -16.04
C MET A 243 73.99 -1.25 -14.71
N GLU A 244 75.15 -1.45 -14.09
CA GLU A 244 75.27 -2.04 -12.75
C GLU A 244 74.66 -1.18 -11.65
N ALA A 245 74.70 0.14 -11.81
CA ALA A 245 74.07 1.07 -10.87
C ALA A 245 72.54 0.98 -10.90
N MET A 246 71.94 0.45 -11.98
CA MET A 246 70.48 0.23 -12.13
C MET A 246 70.00 -1.05 -11.42
N GLN A 247 70.43 -1.29 -10.18
CA GLN A 247 70.16 -2.55 -9.46
C GLN A 247 68.66 -2.82 -9.24
N ASP A 248 67.85 -1.77 -9.13
CA ASP A 248 66.40 -1.82 -8.98
C ASP A 248 65.65 -2.01 -10.31
N ASN A 249 66.34 -1.86 -11.45
CA ASN A 249 65.74 -1.96 -12.78
C ASN A 249 66.59 -2.79 -13.76
N LEU A 250 67.07 -3.95 -13.31
CA LEU A 250 67.82 -4.87 -14.17
C LEU A 250 67.01 -5.37 -15.38
N LYS A 251 65.67 -5.31 -15.33
CA LYS A 251 64.80 -5.65 -16.47
C LYS A 251 64.98 -4.66 -17.63
N LEU A 252 65.11 -3.37 -17.35
CA LEU A 252 65.43 -2.37 -18.38
C LEU A 252 66.82 -2.60 -18.97
N VAL A 253 67.81 -2.91 -18.12
CA VAL A 253 69.17 -3.25 -18.57
C VAL A 253 69.17 -4.45 -19.52
N VAL A 254 68.40 -5.49 -19.19
CA VAL A 254 68.20 -6.67 -20.05
C VAL A 254 67.61 -6.28 -21.41
N LYS A 255 66.52 -5.50 -21.43
CA LYS A 255 65.88 -5.03 -22.68
C LYS A 255 66.82 -4.23 -23.56
N ILE A 256 67.58 -3.31 -22.96
CA ILE A 256 68.60 -2.51 -23.65
C ILE A 256 69.65 -3.43 -24.27
N LEU A 257 70.24 -4.33 -23.48
CA LEU A 257 71.28 -5.25 -23.97
C LEU A 257 70.76 -6.22 -25.05
N GLN A 258 69.51 -6.69 -24.96
CA GLN A 258 68.90 -7.55 -25.99
C GLN A 258 68.75 -6.82 -27.33
N ASN A 259 68.44 -5.52 -27.30
CA ASN A 259 68.33 -4.66 -28.48
C ASN A 259 69.68 -4.15 -29.03
N MET A 260 70.82 -4.53 -28.44
CA MET A 260 72.16 -4.17 -28.93
C MET A 260 72.71 -5.22 -29.90
N GLU A 261 73.64 -4.80 -30.76
CA GLU A 261 74.47 -5.74 -31.52
C GLU A 261 75.25 -6.67 -30.57
N THR A 262 75.39 -7.94 -30.98
CA THR A 262 76.04 -8.98 -30.17
C THR A 262 77.44 -8.60 -29.71
N ASP A 263 78.22 -7.90 -30.55
CA ASP A 263 79.58 -7.47 -30.20
C ASP A 263 79.57 -6.42 -29.08
N ALA A 264 78.76 -5.36 -29.20
CA ALA A 264 78.61 -4.33 -28.18
C ALA A 264 78.10 -4.92 -26.85
N ARG A 265 77.03 -5.74 -26.91
CA ARG A 265 76.50 -6.48 -25.75
C ARG A 265 77.58 -7.32 -25.08
N SER A 266 78.37 -8.07 -25.84
CA SER A 266 79.40 -8.96 -25.29
C SER A 266 80.50 -8.18 -24.56
N LYS A 267 80.94 -7.04 -25.13
CA LYS A 267 81.97 -6.18 -24.54
C LYS A 267 81.49 -5.54 -23.24
N ILE A 268 80.21 -5.16 -23.18
CA ILE A 268 79.62 -4.56 -21.99
C ILE A 268 79.45 -5.61 -20.89
N LEU A 269 78.89 -6.79 -21.20
CA LEU A 269 78.77 -7.89 -20.23
C LEU A 269 80.14 -8.34 -19.69
N ALA A 270 81.17 -8.37 -20.54
CA ALA A 270 82.54 -8.71 -20.11
C ALA A 270 83.19 -7.62 -19.25
N ALA A 271 82.70 -6.39 -19.30
CA ALA A 271 83.17 -5.28 -18.49
C ALA A 271 82.40 -5.13 -17.17
N MET A 272 81.37 -5.94 -16.95
CA MET A 272 80.57 -5.94 -15.73
C MET A 272 81.17 -6.80 -14.62
N ASP A 273 80.73 -6.58 -13.38
CA ASP A 273 80.88 -7.48 -12.25
C ASP A 273 80.27 -8.85 -12.59
N SER A 274 81.01 -9.92 -12.25
CA SER A 274 80.65 -11.27 -12.65
C SER A 274 79.30 -11.74 -12.09
N GLU A 275 78.91 -11.30 -10.89
CA GLU A 275 77.63 -11.69 -10.30
C GLU A 275 76.46 -10.93 -10.95
N VAL A 276 76.67 -9.65 -11.30
CA VAL A 276 75.68 -8.85 -12.02
C VAL A 276 75.50 -9.38 -13.44
N ALA A 277 76.60 -9.62 -14.17
CA ALA A 277 76.58 -10.18 -15.52
C ALA A 277 75.89 -11.54 -15.59
N ALA A 278 76.15 -12.42 -14.61
CA ALA A 278 75.49 -13.73 -14.53
C ALA A 278 73.97 -13.59 -14.30
N ARG A 279 73.54 -12.67 -13.43
CA ARG A 279 72.11 -12.39 -13.21
C ARG A 279 71.42 -11.86 -14.46
N ILE A 280 72.03 -10.87 -15.12
CA ILE A 280 71.51 -10.29 -16.36
C ILE A 280 71.41 -11.37 -17.44
N THR A 281 72.46 -12.17 -17.64
CA THR A 281 72.47 -13.25 -18.63
C THR A 281 71.37 -14.28 -18.36
N LYS A 282 71.10 -14.61 -17.09
CA LYS A 282 69.97 -15.49 -16.72
C LYS A 282 68.61 -14.85 -17.02
N MET A 283 68.47 -13.54 -16.86
CA MET A 283 67.23 -12.82 -17.19
C MET A 283 67.02 -12.66 -18.70
N MET A 284 68.07 -12.82 -19.51
CA MET A 284 68.02 -12.81 -20.97
C MET A 284 67.64 -14.17 -21.58
N GLU A 285 67.21 -15.15 -20.77
CA GLU A 285 66.76 -16.47 -21.20
C GLU A 285 65.94 -16.39 -22.51
N PRO A 286 66.26 -17.18 -23.56
CA PRO A 286 65.50 -17.22 -24.80
C PRO A 286 64.11 -17.82 -24.60
#